data_AF-A0A965TZJ3-F1
#
_entry.id   AF-A0A965TZJ3-F1
#
_cell.length_a   1.000
_cell.length_b   1.000
_cell.length_c   1.000
_cell.angle_alpha   90.00
_cell.angle_beta   90.00
_cell.angle_gamma   90.00
#
_symmetry.space_group_name_H-M   'P 1'
#
loop_
_entity.id
_entity.type
_entity.pdbx_description
1 polymer ?
#
loop_
_entity_poly.entity_id
_entity_poly.type
_entity_poly.pdbx_seq_one_letter_code
_entity_poly.pdbx_strand_id
1 'polypeptide(L)'
;MMNEKALCSERMAIKMGYTLPLEQIPLNDYAQLLRRQNLLPGRRMLLDQLDERFALFASFGIANLVQLSAALATPVKLASLAAKANIPEEYLVILRRELGSLAQKPVPLSDFPGCDEVQVRQLASVGIRNSRDYWEQCRKPEEALSALCDLVRINGVGAVAARAFYEAGFSS
;
A
#
# COMPACT_ATOMS: atom_id res chain seq x y z
N MET A 1 19.66 -13.22 -36.79
CA MET A 1 19.65 -13.83 -35.45
C MET A 1 20.00 -12.75 -34.45
N MET A 2 18.97 -12.17 -33.82
CA MET A 2 19.13 -11.18 -32.76
C MET A 2 19.37 -11.91 -31.43
N ASN A 3 20.32 -11.39 -30.66
CA ASN A 3 20.93 -12.02 -29.51
C ASN A 3 19.99 -11.92 -28.28
N GLU A 4 19.48 -13.04 -27.78
CA GLU A 4 18.59 -13.14 -26.59
C GLU A 4 19.20 -12.58 -25.29
N LYS A 5 20.51 -12.31 -25.27
CA LYS A 5 21.20 -11.68 -24.14
C LYS A 5 20.94 -10.18 -23.98
N ALA A 6 20.28 -9.52 -24.94
CA ALA A 6 19.93 -8.10 -24.85
C ALA A 6 18.56 -7.82 -24.18
N LEU A 7 17.72 -8.84 -23.97
CA LEU A 7 16.44 -8.67 -23.25
C LEU A 7 16.56 -8.75 -21.72
N CYS A 8 17.73 -9.11 -21.20
CA CYS A 8 17.92 -9.37 -19.77
C CYS A 8 18.47 -8.15 -18.98
N SER A 9 18.74 -7.02 -19.63
CA SER A 9 19.40 -5.86 -19.01
C SER A 9 18.50 -4.65 -18.74
N GLU A 10 17.19 -4.73 -18.97
CA GLU A 10 16.30 -3.56 -18.78
C GLU A 10 14.94 -3.93 -18.19
N ARG A 11 14.95 -4.81 -17.18
CA ARG A 11 14.00 -4.68 -16.08
C ARG A 11 14.80 -4.08 -14.93
N MET A 12 14.74 -2.76 -14.79
CA MET A 12 14.97 -2.14 -13.47
C MET A 12 14.10 -2.93 -12.50
N ALA A 13 14.71 -3.85 -11.76
CA ALA A 13 14.03 -4.56 -10.70
C ALA A 13 13.58 -3.46 -9.75
N ILE A 14 12.30 -3.10 -9.83
CA ILE A 14 11.70 -2.19 -8.88
C ILE A 14 12.00 -2.84 -7.53
N LYS A 15 12.90 -2.25 -6.76
CA LYS A 15 13.14 -2.66 -5.39
C LYS A 15 11.84 -2.31 -4.68
N MET A 16 10.90 -3.25 -4.67
CA MET A 16 9.58 -3.06 -4.12
C MET A 16 9.75 -2.72 -2.65
N GLY A 17 9.60 -1.43 -2.32
CA GLY A 17 9.62 -0.93 -0.96
C GLY A 17 8.57 -1.64 -0.11
N TYR A 18 8.63 -1.46 1.20
CA TYR A 18 7.65 -2.09 2.08
C TYR A 18 6.23 -1.67 1.71
N THR A 19 6.03 -0.39 1.43
CA THR A 19 4.76 0.21 1.00
C THR A 19 4.74 0.42 -0.51
N LEU A 20 3.55 0.37 -1.09
CA LEU A 20 3.30 0.66 -2.50
C LEU A 20 3.76 2.09 -2.86
N PRO A 21 4.50 2.29 -3.96
CA PRO A 21 4.97 3.62 -4.38
C PRO A 21 3.82 4.43 -4.98
N LEU A 22 3.06 5.13 -4.13
CA LEU A 22 1.87 5.89 -4.53
C LEU A 22 2.16 7.00 -5.54
N GLU A 23 3.38 7.52 -5.58
CA GLU A 23 3.84 8.54 -6.53
C GLU A 23 3.92 8.01 -7.96
N GLN A 24 4.05 6.68 -8.11
CA GLN A 24 4.12 5.99 -9.40
C GLN A 24 2.74 5.54 -9.90
N ILE A 25 1.66 5.82 -9.14
CA ILE A 25 0.30 5.44 -9.52
C ILE A 25 -0.43 6.66 -10.08
N PRO A 26 -0.63 6.74 -11.40
CA PRO A 26 -1.39 7.82 -12.01
C PRO A 26 -2.82 7.85 -11.48
N LEU A 27 -3.35 9.07 -11.38
CA LEU A 27 -4.71 9.29 -10.90
C LEU A 27 -5.76 8.53 -11.74
N ASN A 28 -5.58 8.51 -13.07
CA ASN A 28 -6.48 7.79 -13.97
C ASN A 28 -6.42 6.27 -13.77
N ASP A 29 -5.24 5.70 -13.56
CA ASP A 29 -5.08 4.26 -13.34
C ASP A 29 -5.79 3.82 -12.05
N TYR A 30 -5.75 4.66 -11.01
CA TYR A 30 -6.50 4.42 -9.79
C TYR A 30 -8.03 4.51 -9.99
N ALA A 31 -8.51 5.44 -10.81
CA ALA A 31 -9.93 5.49 -11.18
C ALA A 31 -10.37 4.18 -11.88
N GLN A 32 -9.56 3.69 -12.82
CA GLN A 32 -9.84 2.41 -13.49
C GLN A 32 -9.79 1.22 -12.53
N LEU A 33 -8.88 1.24 -11.55
CA LEU A 33 -8.85 0.24 -10.49
C LEU A 33 -10.15 0.25 -9.67
N LEU A 34 -10.57 1.41 -9.16
CA LEU A 34 -11.81 1.56 -8.40
C LEU A 34 -13.02 1.07 -9.18
N ARG A 35 -13.11 1.40 -10.48
CA ARG A 35 -14.19 0.96 -11.38
C ARG A 35 -14.28 -0.56 -11.50
N ARG A 36 -13.14 -1.26 -11.53
CA ARG A 36 -13.08 -2.73 -11.72
C ARG A 36 -13.20 -3.50 -10.40
N GLN A 37 -12.93 -2.84 -9.28
CA GLN A 37 -12.89 -3.48 -7.98
C GLN A 37 -14.29 -3.73 -7.42
N ASN A 38 -14.49 -4.90 -6.81
CA ASN A 38 -15.71 -5.17 -6.04
C ASN A 38 -15.62 -4.46 -4.68
N LEU A 39 -16.03 -3.19 -4.64
CA LEU A 39 -15.99 -2.37 -3.44
C LEU A 39 -17.04 -2.85 -2.40
N LEU A 40 -16.63 -2.85 -1.14
CA LEU A 40 -17.53 -3.10 0.00
C LEU A 40 -18.68 -2.06 0.00
N PRO A 41 -19.86 -2.40 0.54
CA PRO A 41 -21.04 -1.52 0.50
C PRO A 41 -20.76 -0.07 0.91
N GLY A 42 -20.04 0.15 2.02
CA GLY A 42 -19.69 1.49 2.51
C GLY A 42 -18.69 2.29 1.64
N ARG A 43 -18.11 1.66 0.62
CA ARG A 43 -17.13 2.26 -0.31
C ARG A 43 -17.70 2.48 -1.71
N ARG A 44 -18.87 1.89 -2.02
CA ARG A 44 -19.49 1.97 -3.36
C ARG A 44 -19.82 3.39 -3.79
N MET A 45 -20.02 4.32 -2.84
CA MET A 45 -20.22 5.73 -3.17
C MET A 45 -19.05 6.35 -3.96
N LEU A 46 -17.86 5.74 -3.92
CA LEU A 46 -16.73 6.20 -4.71
C LEU A 46 -16.93 6.05 -6.22
N LEU A 47 -17.85 5.18 -6.64
CA LEU A 47 -18.20 4.97 -8.04
C LEU A 47 -19.16 6.06 -8.57
N ASP A 48 -19.80 6.83 -7.70
CA ASP A 48 -20.66 7.94 -8.10
C ASP A 48 -19.83 9.04 -8.75
N GLN A 49 -20.18 9.38 -9.99
CA GLN A 49 -19.51 10.41 -10.81
C GLN A 49 -17.98 10.27 -10.81
N LEU A 50 -17.49 9.02 -10.88
CA LEU A 50 -16.08 8.70 -10.73
C LEU A 50 -15.21 9.43 -11.76
N ASP A 51 -15.61 9.41 -13.03
CA ASP A 51 -14.83 10.04 -14.11
C ASP A 51 -14.82 11.55 -13.98
N GLU A 52 -15.97 12.17 -13.71
CA GLU A 52 -16.09 13.62 -13.56
C GLU A 52 -15.27 14.12 -12.36
N ARG A 53 -15.34 13.43 -11.22
CA ARG A 53 -14.60 13.79 -10.01
C ARG A 53 -13.10 13.64 -10.20
N PHE A 54 -12.64 12.56 -10.83
CA PHE A 54 -11.21 12.36 -11.08
C PHE A 54 -10.66 13.30 -12.17
N ALA A 55 -11.44 13.63 -13.20
CA ALA A 55 -11.08 14.68 -14.15
C ALA A 55 -10.96 16.05 -13.45
N LEU A 56 -11.84 16.33 -12.48
CA LEU A 56 -11.78 17.56 -11.72
C LEU A 56 -10.52 17.64 -10.85
N PHE A 57 -10.16 16.55 -10.15
CA PHE A 57 -8.89 16.47 -9.41
C PHE A 57 -7.69 16.71 -10.34
N ALA A 58 -7.69 16.11 -11.52
CA ALA A 58 -6.65 16.33 -12.53
C ALA A 58 -6.58 17.81 -12.97
N SER A 59 -7.72 18.48 -13.15
CA SER A 59 -7.75 19.92 -13.49
C SER A 59 -7.18 20.82 -12.39
N PHE A 60 -7.14 20.35 -11.14
CA PHE A 60 -6.46 21.03 -10.03
C PHE A 60 -4.96 20.68 -9.92
N GLY A 61 -4.40 19.97 -10.90
CA GLY A 61 -2.99 19.59 -10.94
C GLY A 61 -2.65 18.35 -10.12
N ILE A 62 -3.65 17.54 -9.74
CA ILE A 62 -3.41 16.26 -9.06
C ILE A 62 -3.20 15.18 -10.12
N ALA A 63 -1.98 14.68 -10.25
CA ALA A 63 -1.57 13.69 -11.24
C ALA A 63 -1.42 12.27 -10.69
N ASN A 64 -1.16 12.11 -9.39
CA ASN A 64 -0.92 10.80 -8.76
C ASN A 64 -1.49 10.67 -7.35
N LEU A 65 -1.38 9.47 -6.77
CA LEU A 65 -1.98 9.17 -5.46
C LEU A 65 -1.29 9.84 -4.28
N VAL A 66 0.01 10.16 -4.36
CA VAL A 66 0.69 10.96 -3.32
C VAL A 66 0.09 12.36 -3.25
N GLN A 67 -0.12 13.00 -4.40
CA GLN A 67 -0.72 14.33 -4.47
C GLN A 67 -2.18 14.32 -4.00
N LEU A 68 -2.95 13.30 -4.41
CA LEU A 68 -4.33 13.15 -3.96
C LEU A 68 -4.41 12.93 -2.44
N SER A 69 -3.58 12.04 -1.89
CA SER A 69 -3.48 11.80 -0.45
C SER A 69 -3.11 13.08 0.31
N ALA A 70 -2.12 13.83 -0.20
CA ALA A 70 -1.70 15.11 0.38
C ALA A 70 -2.78 16.19 0.36
N ALA A 71 -3.64 16.20 -0.66
CA ALA A 71 -4.80 17.09 -0.79
C ALA A 71 -5.95 16.72 0.17
N LEU A 72 -6.00 15.47 0.65
CA LEU A 72 -7.03 14.98 1.59
C LEU A 72 -6.53 14.83 3.04
N ALA A 73 -5.23 15.06 3.28
CA ALA A 73 -4.55 14.66 4.50
C ALA A 73 -5.17 15.22 5.79
N THR A 74 -5.64 16.47 5.77
CA THR A 74 -6.24 17.13 6.96
C THR A 74 -7.70 17.51 6.70
N PRO A 75 -8.53 17.62 7.75
CA PRO A 75 -9.91 18.09 7.62
C PRO A 75 -10.01 19.43 6.88
N VAL A 76 -9.08 20.35 7.15
CA VAL A 76 -9.01 21.67 6.50
C VAL A 76 -8.79 21.56 5.00
N LYS A 77 -7.82 20.73 4.57
CA LYS A 77 -7.54 20.53 3.14
C LYS A 77 -8.69 19.83 2.43
N LEU A 78 -9.29 18.85 3.09
CA LEU A 78 -10.45 18.12 2.58
C LEU A 78 -11.64 19.06 2.37
N ALA A 79 -12.00 19.88 3.36
CA ALA A 79 -13.09 20.85 3.25
C ALA A 79 -12.80 21.91 2.16
N SER A 80 -11.56 22.37 2.07
CA SER A 80 -11.13 23.29 0.99
C SER A 80 -11.28 22.67 -0.39
N LEU A 81 -10.89 21.40 -0.56
CA LEU A 81 -11.08 20.68 -1.80
C LEU A 81 -12.57 20.43 -2.08
N ALA A 82 -13.37 20.05 -1.09
CA ALA A 82 -14.81 19.87 -1.22
C ALA A 82 -15.50 21.11 -1.77
N ALA A 83 -15.22 22.27 -1.18
CA ALA A 83 -15.76 23.56 -1.59
C ALA A 83 -15.30 23.95 -3.01
N LYS A 84 -14.01 23.80 -3.31
CA LYS A 84 -13.44 24.12 -4.63
C LYS A 84 -13.97 23.22 -5.74
N ALA A 85 -14.14 21.94 -5.41
CA ALA A 85 -14.55 20.89 -6.32
C ALA A 85 -16.08 20.77 -6.48
N ASN A 86 -16.84 21.38 -5.57
CA ASN A 86 -18.25 21.09 -5.37
C ASN A 86 -18.53 19.58 -5.23
N ILE A 87 -17.67 18.88 -4.47
CA ILE A 87 -17.79 17.45 -4.16
C ILE A 87 -18.20 17.30 -2.69
N PRO A 88 -19.16 16.40 -2.36
CA PRO A 88 -19.53 16.14 -0.97
C PRO A 88 -18.33 15.75 -0.10
N GLU A 89 -18.21 16.35 1.09
CA GLU A 89 -17.14 16.01 2.02
C GLU A 89 -17.14 14.51 2.39
N GLU A 90 -18.31 13.91 2.52
CA GLU A 90 -18.47 12.48 2.81
C GLU A 90 -17.76 11.61 1.76
N TYR A 91 -17.89 11.94 0.47
CA TYR A 91 -17.17 11.25 -0.60
C TYR A 91 -15.66 11.34 -0.41
N LEU A 92 -15.14 12.54 -0.12
CA LEU A 92 -13.71 12.75 0.10
C LEU A 92 -13.20 12.07 1.36
N VAL A 93 -14.03 11.96 2.41
CA VAL A 93 -13.70 11.22 3.63
C VAL A 93 -13.58 9.72 3.34
N ILE A 94 -14.49 9.14 2.57
CA ILE A 94 -14.40 7.73 2.15
C ILE A 94 -13.19 7.54 1.24
N LEU A 95 -12.95 8.43 0.28
CA LEU A 95 -11.79 8.35 -0.61
C LEU A 95 -10.47 8.40 0.18
N ARG A 96 -10.38 9.28 1.19
CA ARG A 96 -9.22 9.34 2.09
C ARG A 96 -9.02 8.03 2.85
N ARG A 97 -10.09 7.38 3.30
CA ARG A 97 -10.01 6.08 3.99
C ARG A 97 -9.53 4.98 3.04
N GLU A 98 -9.99 4.97 1.79
CA GLU A 98 -9.50 4.02 0.78
C GLU A 98 -8.03 4.20 0.49
N LEU A 99 -7.59 5.42 0.23
CA LEU A 99 -6.17 5.73 -0.01
C LEU A 99 -5.31 5.38 1.20
N GLY A 100 -5.79 5.67 2.40
CA GLY A 100 -5.11 5.31 3.65
C GLY A 100 -4.94 3.81 3.85
N SER A 101 -5.82 2.99 3.25
CA SER A 101 -5.70 1.53 3.30
C SER A 101 -4.60 0.99 2.37
N LEU A 102 -4.21 1.74 1.32
CA LEU A 102 -3.11 1.33 0.43
C LEU A 102 -1.74 1.36 1.14
N ALA A 103 -1.62 2.14 2.21
CA ALA A 103 -0.43 2.20 3.04
C ALA A 103 -0.49 1.15 4.15
N GLN A 104 0.23 0.04 3.94
CA GLN A 104 0.27 -1.01 4.95
C GLN A 104 1.07 -0.57 6.19
N LYS A 105 0.47 -0.77 7.36
CA LYS A 105 1.12 -0.47 8.64
C LYS A 105 2.18 -1.53 8.96
N PRO A 106 3.39 -1.14 9.38
CA PRO A 106 4.36 -2.10 9.88
C PRO A 106 3.83 -2.82 11.12
N VAL A 107 4.18 -4.09 11.23
CA VAL A 107 3.82 -4.97 12.35
C VAL A 107 5.08 -5.22 13.19
N PRO A 108 5.06 -5.02 14.51
CA PRO A 108 6.18 -5.37 15.38
C PRO A 108 6.60 -6.83 15.19
N LEU A 109 7.91 -7.10 15.15
CA LEU A 109 8.38 -8.48 14.94
C LEU A 109 7.98 -9.42 16.09
N SER A 110 7.79 -8.86 17.29
CA SER A 110 7.30 -9.58 18.47
C SER A 110 5.84 -10.03 18.36
N ASP A 111 5.05 -9.42 17.46
CA ASP A 111 3.61 -9.69 17.38
C ASP A 111 3.31 -10.93 16.52
N PHE A 112 4.29 -11.42 15.77
CA PHE A 112 4.18 -12.66 15.01
C PHE A 112 4.14 -13.87 15.95
N PRO A 113 3.06 -14.68 15.93
CA PRO A 113 2.97 -15.86 16.79
C PRO A 113 4.12 -16.84 16.51
N GLY A 114 4.74 -17.40 17.55
CA GLY A 114 5.81 -18.40 17.40
C GLY A 114 7.12 -17.87 16.80
N CYS A 115 7.38 -16.56 16.87
CA CYS A 115 8.68 -16.01 16.52
C CYS A 115 9.74 -16.33 17.58
N ASP A 116 10.98 -16.53 17.12
CA ASP A 116 12.13 -16.73 18.01
C ASP A 116 12.48 -15.43 18.73
N GLU A 117 12.24 -15.39 20.04
CA GLU A 117 12.52 -14.23 20.89
C GLU A 117 14.01 -13.84 20.93
N VAL A 118 14.92 -14.79 20.73
CA VAL A 118 16.37 -14.50 20.65
C VAL A 118 16.66 -13.75 19.36
N GLN A 119 16.16 -14.24 18.23
CA GLN A 119 16.28 -13.58 16.94
C GLN A 119 15.67 -12.17 16.98
N VAL A 120 14.47 -12.00 17.53
CA VAL A 120 13.80 -10.69 17.64
C VAL A 120 14.62 -9.71 18.50
N ARG A 121 15.20 -10.15 19.62
CA ARG A 121 16.07 -9.30 20.45
C ARG A 121 17.35 -8.90 19.75
N GLN A 122 17.97 -9.82 19.00
CA GLN A 122 19.17 -9.52 18.20
C GLN A 122 18.86 -8.48 17.13
N LEU A 123 17.76 -8.64 16.39
CA LEU A 123 17.30 -7.66 15.40
C LEU A 123 17.00 -6.30 16.04
N ALA A 124 16.33 -6.29 17.19
CA ALA A 124 16.02 -5.05 17.90
C ALA A 124 17.29 -4.30 18.36
N SER A 125 18.38 -5.01 18.69
CA SER A 125 19.66 -4.42 19.08
C SER A 125 20.35 -3.65 17.96
N VAL A 126 20.06 -4.00 16.70
CA VAL A 126 20.57 -3.30 15.50
C VAL A 126 19.53 -2.36 14.89
N GLY A 127 18.42 -2.09 15.59
CA GLY A 127 17.39 -1.14 15.17
C GLY A 127 16.27 -1.72 14.30
N ILE A 128 16.23 -3.04 14.08
CA ILE A 128 15.19 -3.71 13.30
C ILE A 128 14.09 -4.20 14.25
N ARG A 129 12.93 -3.53 14.26
CA ARG A 129 11.88 -3.77 15.26
C ARG A 129 10.54 -4.19 14.67
N ASN A 130 10.29 -3.88 13.41
CA ASN A 130 9.03 -4.18 12.74
C ASN A 130 9.27 -4.77 11.33
N SER A 131 8.18 -5.23 10.72
CA SER A 131 8.18 -5.85 9.40
C SER A 131 8.73 -4.93 8.29
N ARG A 132 8.56 -3.60 8.40
CA ARG A 132 9.16 -2.64 7.46
C ARG A 132 10.66 -2.59 7.62
N ASP A 133 11.16 -2.41 8.85
CA ASP A 133 12.59 -2.35 9.12
C ASP A 133 13.26 -3.64 8.59
N TYR A 134 12.65 -4.79 8.86
CA TYR A 134 13.15 -6.08 8.41
C TYR A 134 13.16 -6.19 6.88
N TRP A 135 12.06 -5.82 6.23
CA TRP A 135 11.91 -5.85 4.78
C TRP A 135 12.93 -4.96 4.07
N GLU A 136 13.18 -3.77 4.61
CA GLU A 136 14.01 -2.75 3.95
C GLU A 136 15.51 -2.94 4.24
N GLN A 137 15.87 -3.53 5.39
CA GLN A 137 17.26 -3.56 5.88
C GLN A 137 17.89 -4.95 5.92
N CYS A 138 17.13 -6.03 6.13
CA CYS A 138 17.67 -7.33 6.52
C CYS A 138 17.03 -8.53 5.79
N ARG A 139 16.26 -8.30 4.73
CA ARG A 139 15.50 -9.36 4.04
C ARG A 139 16.39 -10.56 3.67
N LYS A 140 16.07 -11.71 4.25
CA LYS A 140 16.67 -13.02 3.94
C LYS A 140 15.58 -13.97 3.42
N PRO A 141 15.50 -14.21 2.10
CA PRO A 141 14.35 -14.88 1.46
C PRO A 141 14.01 -16.27 2.01
N GLU A 142 15.00 -17.01 2.51
CA GLU A 142 14.83 -18.40 2.97
C GLU A 142 14.33 -18.51 4.42
N GLU A 143 14.24 -17.39 5.16
CA GLU A 143 13.80 -17.40 6.55
C GLU A 143 12.28 -17.23 6.67
N ALA A 144 11.67 -17.97 7.60
CA ALA A 144 10.23 -17.86 7.91
C ALA A 144 9.82 -16.41 8.22
N LEU A 145 10.68 -15.65 8.90
CA LEU A 145 10.43 -14.25 9.23
C LEU A 145 10.31 -13.37 7.97
N SER A 146 11.03 -13.68 6.90
CA SER A 146 10.90 -12.97 5.62
C SER A 146 9.54 -13.21 4.99
N ALA A 147 9.07 -14.47 4.99
CA ALA A 147 7.74 -14.81 4.49
C ALA A 147 6.63 -14.11 5.29
N LEU A 148 6.73 -14.12 6.62
CA LEU A 148 5.78 -13.43 7.49
C LEU A 148 5.75 -11.91 7.24
N CYS A 149 6.93 -11.30 7.10
CA CYS A 149 7.05 -9.87 6.79
C CYS A 149 6.52 -9.52 5.40
N ASP A 150 6.62 -10.44 4.43
CA ASP A 150 6.04 -10.26 3.10
C ASP A 150 4.50 -10.33 3.15
N LEU A 151 3.96 -11.37 3.78
CA LEU A 151 2.51 -11.60 3.87
C LEU A 151 1.77 -10.45 4.54
N VAL A 152 2.33 -9.84 5.60
CA VAL A 152 1.70 -8.69 6.25
C VAL A 152 1.72 -7.41 5.41
N ARG A 153 2.40 -7.39 4.24
CA ARG A 153 2.32 -6.28 3.27
C ARG A 153 1.01 -6.30 2.50
N ILE A 154 0.29 -7.43 2.50
CA ILE A 154 -1.03 -7.56 1.89
C ILE A 154 -2.06 -6.84 2.76
N ASN A 155 -2.89 -5.99 2.12
CA ASN A 155 -3.96 -5.28 2.82
C ASN A 155 -4.90 -6.26 3.54
N GLY A 156 -5.19 -5.98 4.81
CA GLY A 156 -6.06 -6.81 5.64
C GLY A 156 -5.36 -8.00 6.31
N VAL A 157 -4.09 -8.25 6.04
CA VAL A 157 -3.31 -9.32 6.67
C VAL A 157 -2.53 -8.77 7.87
N GLY A 158 -2.87 -9.22 9.07
CA GLY A 158 -2.11 -8.98 10.31
C GLY A 158 -1.20 -10.16 10.66
N ALA A 159 -0.41 -10.03 11.74
CA ALA A 159 0.55 -11.05 12.20
C ALA A 159 -0.02 -12.47 12.32
N VAL A 160 -1.21 -12.59 12.93
CA VAL A 160 -1.86 -13.90 13.14
C VAL A 160 -2.28 -14.53 11.80
N ALA A 161 -2.88 -13.74 10.90
CA ALA A 161 -3.27 -14.22 9.58
C ALA A 161 -2.05 -14.60 8.73
N ALA A 162 -0.98 -13.79 8.79
CA ALA A 162 0.28 -14.10 8.11
C ALA A 162 0.87 -15.42 8.60
N ARG A 163 0.85 -15.69 9.92
CA ARG A 163 1.28 -16.99 10.45
C ARG A 163 0.42 -18.14 9.93
N ALA A 164 -0.90 -18.00 9.96
CA ALA A 164 -1.81 -19.03 9.46
C ALA A 164 -1.57 -19.32 7.96
N PHE A 165 -1.35 -18.29 7.14
CA PHE A 165 -1.00 -18.47 5.73
C PHE A 165 0.35 -19.16 5.55
N TYR A 166 1.35 -18.79 6.35
CA TYR A 166 2.65 -19.45 6.33
C TYR A 166 2.55 -20.95 6.66
N GLU A 167 1.80 -21.30 7.70
CA GLU A 167 1.56 -22.70 8.09
C GLU A 167 0.76 -23.48 7.03
N ALA A 168 -0.10 -22.79 6.28
CA ALA A 168 -0.81 -23.36 5.13
C ALA A 168 0.08 -23.50 3.87
N GLY A 169 1.34 -23.10 3.92
CA GLY A 169 2.32 -23.24 2.84
C GLY A 169 2.52 -22.00 1.95
N PHE A 170 1.91 -20.87 2.29
CA PHE A 170 2.11 -19.61 1.55
C PHE A 170 3.34 -18.86 2.08
N SER A 171 4.24 -18.43 1.19
CA SER A 171 5.50 -17.76 1.60
C SER A 171 5.75 -16.39 0.95
N SER A 172 4.89 -15.98 0.02
CA SER A 172 4.90 -14.69 -0.67
C SER A 172 3.53 -14.37 -1.27
#